data_AF-A0A9X0DCC7-F1
#
_entry.id   AF-A0A9X0DCC7-F1
#
_cell.length_a   1.000
_cell.length_b   1.000
_cell.length_c   1.000
_cell.angle_alpha   90.00
_cell.angle_beta   90.00
_cell.angle_gamma   90.00
#
_symmetry.space_group_name_H-M   'P 1'
#
loop_
_entity.id
_entity.type
_entity.pdbx_description
1 polymer ?
#
loop_
_entity_poly.entity_id
_entity_poly.type
_entity_poly.pdbx_seq_one_letter_code
_entity_poly.pdbx_strand_id
1 'polypeptide(L)'
;MKINRRGHLDAKTTQIMPPSFNNSTAAKIDPTGSQPDQTERQVRITFVWIIIVVGLVGNSFIVAVIILFRRMRTTTNYLLVNVAAADITTLLFTAVHVISIKGPIPTGALGSFLCKFVHTNNITMVTLLVTTLTLTLLAVERYHAMVKPLIISRRIATENIAYFIAGIWLVAIAMVTPLFVSVDLHPNSKGLCSLVTSSMR
;
A
#
# COMPACT_ATOMS: atom_id res chain seq x y z
N MET A 1 -22.10 63.10 -55.36
CA MET A 1 -23.25 62.90 -54.46
C MET A 1 -22.96 61.64 -53.63
N LYS A 2 -22.96 61.74 -52.28
CA LYS A 2 -22.59 60.66 -51.33
C LYS A 2 -23.80 59.77 -50.95
N ILE A 3 -23.48 58.67 -50.23
CA ILE A 3 -24.28 57.84 -49.28
C ILE A 3 -24.95 56.59 -49.96
N ASN A 4 -24.90 55.33 -49.49
CA ASN A 4 -24.70 54.70 -48.16
C ASN A 4 -24.16 53.24 -48.17
N ARG A 5 -23.90 52.77 -46.94
CA ARG A 5 -23.26 51.61 -46.30
C ARG A 5 -23.59 50.15 -46.68
N ARG A 6 -22.56 49.34 -46.39
CA ARG A 6 -22.39 47.87 -46.35
C ARG A 6 -23.51 47.06 -45.67
N GLY A 7 -23.69 45.84 -46.17
CA GLY A 7 -24.21 44.70 -45.40
C GLY A 7 -24.43 43.45 -46.27
N HIS A 8 -23.46 42.52 -46.23
CA HIS A 8 -23.61 41.06 -46.46
C HIS A 8 -24.14 40.57 -47.83
N LEU A 9 -23.29 39.92 -48.64
CA LEU A 9 -23.73 39.05 -49.74
C LEU A 9 -23.05 37.68 -49.65
N ASP A 10 -23.89 36.65 -49.58
CA ASP A 10 -23.60 35.24 -49.43
C ASP A 10 -23.03 34.61 -50.71
N ALA A 11 -22.02 33.76 -50.56
CA ALA A 11 -21.40 33.02 -51.66
C ALA A 11 -21.87 31.55 -51.70
N LYS A 12 -22.89 31.30 -52.52
CA LYS A 12 -23.02 30.22 -53.52
C LYS A 12 -22.69 28.76 -53.14
N THR A 13 -23.75 27.95 -53.10
CA THR A 13 -23.90 26.48 -53.23
C THR A 13 -23.13 25.82 -54.39
N THR A 14 -22.76 24.52 -54.26
CA THR A 14 -22.60 23.42 -55.29
C THR A 14 -21.21 22.74 -55.18
N GLN A 15 -20.94 21.42 -54.97
CA GLN A 15 -21.66 20.12 -55.03
C GLN A 15 -20.81 18.97 -54.41
N ILE A 16 -21.43 17.77 -54.34
CA ILE A 16 -20.88 16.39 -54.38
C ILE A 16 -20.84 15.58 -53.05
N MET A 17 -21.74 14.59 -52.99
CA MET A 17 -21.93 13.51 -52.00
C MET A 17 -20.82 12.42 -52.07
N PRO A 18 -20.35 11.86 -50.94
CA PRO A 18 -19.76 10.51 -50.89
C PRO A 18 -20.69 9.51 -50.15
N PRO A 19 -20.47 8.19 -50.33
CA PRO A 19 -21.52 7.18 -50.25
C PRO A 19 -21.97 6.90 -48.81
N SER A 20 -23.21 6.44 -48.70
CA SER A 20 -23.79 5.85 -47.49
C SER A 20 -22.88 4.76 -46.95
N PHE A 21 -22.19 5.03 -45.84
CA PHE A 21 -21.59 3.99 -45.02
C PHE A 21 -22.72 3.29 -44.27
N ASN A 22 -23.20 2.22 -44.88
CA ASN A 22 -24.11 1.24 -44.31
C ASN A 22 -23.50 0.70 -43.01
N ASN A 23 -24.02 1.15 -41.87
CA ASN A 23 -23.64 0.69 -40.53
C ASN A 23 -24.11 -0.76 -40.24
N SER A 24 -24.18 -1.60 -41.27
CA SER A 24 -24.59 -3.00 -41.23
C SER A 24 -23.45 -3.94 -40.85
N THR A 25 -22.33 -3.39 -40.39
CA THR A 25 -21.39 -4.10 -39.53
C THR A 25 -21.21 -3.29 -38.26
N ALA A 26 -22.31 -3.10 -37.52
CA ALA A 26 -22.22 -3.22 -36.08
C ALA A 26 -21.61 -4.61 -35.82
N ALA A 27 -20.28 -4.67 -35.84
CA ALA A 27 -19.56 -5.73 -35.17
C ALA A 27 -20.30 -5.92 -33.86
N LYS A 28 -20.81 -7.13 -33.61
CA LYS A 28 -21.09 -7.54 -32.25
C LYS A 28 -19.77 -7.33 -31.54
N ILE A 29 -19.64 -6.17 -30.89
CA ILE A 29 -18.69 -5.96 -29.82
C ILE A 29 -19.22 -6.93 -28.79
N ASP A 30 -18.60 -8.11 -28.78
CA ASP A 30 -18.77 -9.07 -27.72
C ASP A 30 -18.60 -8.28 -26.41
N PRO A 31 -19.63 -8.19 -25.55
CA PRO A 31 -19.53 -7.44 -24.31
C PRO A 31 -18.75 -8.27 -23.29
N THR A 32 -17.65 -8.88 -23.71
CA THR A 32 -16.63 -9.44 -22.83
C THR A 32 -15.54 -8.38 -22.64
N GLY A 33 -15.98 -7.13 -22.41
CA GLY A 33 -15.17 -6.15 -21.72
C GLY A 33 -15.11 -6.60 -20.28
N SER A 34 -14.00 -7.20 -19.87
CA SER A 34 -13.66 -7.51 -18.49
C SER A 34 -13.64 -6.23 -17.65
N GLN A 35 -14.82 -5.76 -17.25
CA GLN A 35 -14.98 -5.06 -15.98
C GLN A 35 -14.32 -5.95 -14.93
N PRO A 36 -13.42 -5.46 -14.06
CA PRO A 36 -12.88 -6.28 -12.98
C PRO A 36 -14.06 -6.86 -12.22
N ASP A 37 -14.24 -8.16 -12.38
CA ASP A 37 -15.50 -8.84 -12.09
C ASP A 37 -15.78 -8.64 -10.59
N GLN A 38 -17.03 -8.37 -10.21
CA GLN A 38 -17.42 -8.32 -8.80
C GLN A 38 -16.95 -9.58 -8.07
N THR A 39 -16.88 -10.71 -8.79
CA THR A 39 -16.23 -11.95 -8.37
C THR A 39 -14.76 -11.76 -7.99
N GLU A 40 -13.92 -11.15 -8.81
CA GLU A 40 -12.49 -10.90 -8.50
C GLU A 40 -12.32 -10.04 -7.23
N ARG A 41 -13.16 -9.02 -7.07
CA ARG A 41 -13.14 -8.17 -5.87
C ARG A 41 -13.54 -8.96 -4.62
N GLN A 42 -14.60 -9.75 -4.70
CA GLN A 42 -15.04 -10.60 -3.60
C GLN A 42 -13.99 -11.64 -3.23
N VAL A 43 -13.43 -12.33 -4.22
CA VAL A 43 -12.36 -13.31 -4.05
C VAL A 43 -11.17 -12.68 -3.34
N ARG A 44 -10.69 -11.51 -3.81
CA ARG A 44 -9.57 -10.80 -3.18
C ARG A 44 -9.87 -10.46 -1.71
N ILE A 45 -11.04 -9.90 -1.42
CA ILE A 45 -11.42 -9.52 -0.04
C ILE A 45 -11.45 -10.76 0.86
N THR A 46 -12.05 -11.86 0.39
CA THR A 46 -12.11 -13.12 1.14
C THR A 46 -10.71 -13.66 1.44
N PHE A 47 -9.81 -13.69 0.44
CA PHE A 47 -8.43 -14.13 0.65
C PHE A 47 -7.68 -13.26 1.66
N VAL A 48 -7.85 -11.93 1.60
CA VAL A 48 -7.20 -11.02 2.55
C VAL A 48 -7.67 -11.29 3.98
N TRP A 49 -8.97 -11.53 4.20
CA TRP A 49 -9.48 -11.88 5.52
C TRP A 49 -8.92 -13.21 6.04
N ILE A 50 -8.77 -14.22 5.17
CA ILE A 50 -8.15 -15.49 5.53
C ILE A 50 -6.69 -15.27 5.96
N ILE A 51 -5.91 -14.50 5.21
CA ILE A 51 -4.52 -14.17 5.54
C ILE A 51 -4.44 -13.44 6.89
N ILE A 52 -5.35 -12.50 7.15
CA ILE A 52 -5.42 -11.79 8.44
C ILE A 52 -5.66 -12.77 9.60
N VAL A 53 -6.64 -13.66 9.48
CA VAL A 53 -6.97 -14.60 10.56
C VAL A 53 -5.82 -15.59 10.79
N VAL A 54 -5.34 -16.24 9.73
CA VAL A 54 -4.25 -17.22 9.82
C VAL A 54 -2.97 -16.57 10.34
N GLY A 55 -2.64 -15.39 9.81
CA GLY A 55 -1.45 -14.66 10.20
C GLY A 55 -1.52 -14.17 11.66
N LEU A 56 -2.67 -13.71 12.15
CA LEU A 56 -2.83 -13.31 13.54
C LEU A 56 -2.67 -14.52 14.48
N VAL A 57 -3.30 -15.64 14.15
CA VAL A 57 -3.19 -16.88 14.94
C VAL A 57 -1.75 -17.38 14.94
N GLY A 58 -1.11 -17.47 13.78
CA GLY A 58 0.26 -17.98 13.63
C GLY A 58 1.29 -17.10 14.34
N ASN A 59 1.25 -15.79 14.14
CA ASN A 59 2.20 -14.87 14.78
C ASN A 59 1.97 -14.77 16.28
N SER A 60 0.72 -14.80 16.75
CA SER A 60 0.42 -14.84 18.19
C SER A 60 0.92 -16.14 18.83
N PHE A 61 0.83 -17.27 18.13
CA PHE A 61 1.38 -18.54 18.59
C PHE A 61 2.90 -18.48 18.75
N ILE A 62 3.63 -17.88 17.80
CA ILE A 62 5.08 -17.66 17.91
C ILE A 62 5.41 -16.89 19.20
N VAL A 63 4.71 -15.77 19.43
CA VAL A 63 4.91 -14.95 20.64
C VAL A 63 4.59 -15.75 21.90
N ALA A 64 3.48 -16.47 21.94
CA ALA A 64 3.05 -17.27 23.08
C ALA A 64 4.07 -18.36 23.45
N VAL A 65 4.59 -19.09 22.47
CA VAL A 65 5.62 -20.13 22.68
C VAL A 65 6.88 -19.53 23.29
N ILE A 66 7.33 -18.37 22.80
CA ILE A 66 8.56 -17.73 23.30
C ILE A 66 8.38 -17.19 24.73
N ILE A 67 7.19 -16.69 25.07
CA ILE A 67 6.88 -16.24 26.43
C ILE A 67 6.82 -17.43 27.40
N LEU A 68 6.18 -18.52 26.99
CA LEU A 68 5.95 -19.70 27.82
C LEU A 68 7.26 -20.45 28.14
N PHE A 69 8.15 -20.60 27.16
CA PHE A 69 9.39 -21.34 27.33
C PHE A 69 10.58 -20.42 27.62
N ARG A 70 10.81 -20.09 28.90
CA ARG A 70 11.94 -19.24 29.35
C ARG A 70 13.33 -19.72 28.87
N ARG A 71 13.50 -21.03 28.67
CA ARG A 71 14.74 -21.64 28.14
C ARG A 71 15.06 -21.17 26.71
N MET A 72 14.06 -20.67 25.98
CA MET A 72 14.18 -20.15 24.62
C MET A 72 14.44 -18.62 24.59
N ARG A 73 14.94 -17.97 25.65
CA ARG A 73 15.24 -16.52 25.59
C ARG A 73 16.65 -16.26 25.04
N THR A 74 16.79 -16.41 23.72
CA THR A 74 18.03 -16.11 22.99
C THR A 74 17.83 -14.92 22.06
N THR A 75 18.92 -14.28 21.64
CA THR A 75 18.93 -13.18 20.65
C THR A 75 18.02 -13.47 19.44
N THR A 76 18.12 -14.66 18.86
CA THR A 76 17.25 -15.06 17.76
C THR A 76 15.77 -15.02 18.11
N ASN A 77 15.38 -15.49 19.29
CA ASN A 77 13.97 -15.56 19.64
C ASN A 77 13.38 -14.16 19.87
N TYR A 78 14.18 -13.18 20.30
CA TYR A 78 13.78 -11.78 20.28
C TYR A 78 13.58 -11.23 18.86
N LEU A 79 14.44 -11.60 17.90
CA LEU A 79 14.24 -11.24 16.49
C LEU A 79 12.97 -11.87 15.91
N LEU A 80 12.68 -13.13 16.25
CA LEU A 80 11.43 -13.80 15.85
C LEU A 80 10.18 -13.12 16.43
N VAL A 81 10.24 -12.67 17.69
CA VAL A 81 9.16 -11.87 18.28
C VAL A 81 9.00 -10.53 17.56
N ASN A 82 10.10 -9.88 17.16
CA ASN A 82 10.01 -8.62 16.40
C ASN A 82 9.37 -8.82 15.02
N VAL A 83 9.69 -9.90 14.31
CA VAL A 83 9.00 -10.27 13.06
C VAL A 83 7.51 -10.51 13.33
N ALA A 84 7.16 -11.31 14.33
CA ALA A 84 5.76 -11.58 14.67
C ALA A 84 4.99 -10.31 15.05
N ALA A 85 5.62 -9.36 15.77
CA ALA A 85 5.03 -8.08 16.11
C ALA A 85 4.81 -7.19 14.87
N ALA A 86 5.78 -7.15 13.95
CA ALA A 86 5.65 -6.42 12.68
C ALA A 86 4.52 -7.01 11.81
N ASP A 87 4.41 -8.34 11.74
CA ASP A 87 3.35 -9.01 10.99
C ASP A 87 1.98 -8.76 11.63
N ILE A 88 1.82 -8.93 12.94
CA ILE A 88 0.56 -8.61 13.65
C ILE A 88 0.16 -7.15 13.39
N THR A 89 1.11 -6.22 13.48
CA THR A 89 0.86 -4.80 13.17
C THR A 89 0.37 -4.64 11.73
N THR A 90 1.04 -5.26 10.76
CA THR A 90 0.63 -5.25 9.35
C THR A 90 -0.80 -5.75 9.15
N LEU A 91 -1.13 -6.89 9.78
CA LEU A 91 -2.45 -7.51 9.62
C LEU A 91 -3.55 -6.67 10.26
N LEU A 92 -3.30 -6.07 11.43
CA LEU A 92 -4.26 -5.16 12.08
C LEU A 92 -4.52 -3.93 11.23
N PHE A 93 -3.48 -3.26 10.74
CA PHE A 93 -3.63 -2.08 9.88
C PHE A 93 -4.28 -2.43 8.53
N THR A 94 -3.96 -3.60 7.97
CA THR A 94 -4.61 -4.11 6.75
C THR A 94 -6.10 -4.37 6.99
N ALA A 95 -6.48 -4.95 8.14
CA ALA A 95 -7.89 -5.13 8.50
C ALA A 95 -8.62 -3.79 8.59
N VAL A 96 -8.03 -2.81 9.26
CA VAL A 96 -8.58 -1.45 9.37
C VAL A 96 -8.70 -0.81 7.98
N HIS A 97 -7.72 -0.97 7.10
CA HIS A 97 -7.77 -0.48 5.72
C HIS A 97 -8.93 -1.10 4.92
N VAL A 98 -9.08 -2.44 4.97
CA VAL A 98 -10.14 -3.18 4.26
C VAL A 98 -11.54 -2.78 4.75
N ILE A 99 -11.70 -2.52 6.05
CA ILE A 99 -12.96 -2.01 6.61
C ILE A 99 -13.21 -0.57 6.19
N SER A 100 -12.18 0.28 6.28
CA SER A 100 -12.30 1.73 6.06
C SER A 100 -12.50 2.11 4.60
N ILE A 101 -12.10 1.27 3.64
CA ILE A 101 -12.21 1.58 2.20
C ILE A 101 -13.66 1.73 1.71
N LYS A 102 -14.65 1.22 2.47
CA LYS A 102 -16.08 1.35 2.16
C LYS A 102 -16.77 2.48 2.93
N GLY A 103 -16.11 3.06 3.94
CA GLY A 103 -16.66 4.10 4.79
C GLY A 103 -16.48 5.50 4.21
N PRO A 104 -17.34 6.47 4.54
CA PRO A 104 -17.11 7.86 4.19
C PRO A 104 -15.87 8.38 4.91
N ILE A 105 -14.96 9.03 4.17
CA ILE A 105 -13.79 9.69 4.76
C ILE A 105 -14.25 11.03 5.38
N PRO A 106 -14.05 11.26 6.69
CA PRO A 106 -14.41 12.52 7.32
C PRO A 106 -13.61 13.68 6.74
N THR A 107 -14.19 14.87 6.67
CA THR A 107 -13.50 16.08 6.18
C THR A 107 -12.62 16.72 7.28
N GLY A 108 -11.52 17.35 6.90
CA GLY A 108 -10.61 18.07 7.82
C GLY A 108 -9.30 17.33 8.12
N ALA A 109 -8.59 17.75 9.18
CA ALA A 109 -7.27 17.18 9.54
C ALA A 109 -7.33 15.67 9.83
N LEU A 110 -8.43 15.19 10.43
CA LEU A 110 -8.69 13.77 10.67
C LEU A 110 -8.82 12.98 9.35
N GLY A 111 -9.47 13.58 8.34
CA GLY A 111 -9.59 13.01 7.00
C GLY A 111 -8.24 12.86 6.31
N SER A 112 -7.40 13.89 6.36
CA SER A 112 -6.05 13.84 5.81
C SER A 112 -5.16 12.82 6.53
N PHE A 113 -5.29 12.70 7.85
CA PHE A 113 -4.59 11.66 8.62
C PHE A 113 -5.05 10.26 8.21
N LEU A 114 -6.35 9.98 8.21
CA LEU A 114 -6.89 8.68 7.79
C LEU A 114 -6.53 8.37 6.34
N CYS A 115 -6.51 9.37 5.47
CA CYS A 115 -6.10 9.23 4.08
C CYS A 115 -4.64 8.74 3.96
N LYS A 116 -3.69 9.46 4.59
CA LYS A 116 -2.26 9.14 4.51
C LYS A 116 -1.88 7.85 5.25
N PHE A 117 -2.49 7.57 6.39
CA PHE A 117 -2.12 6.43 7.24
C PHE A 117 -2.93 5.17 6.96
N VAL A 118 -4.25 5.31 6.79
CA VAL A 118 -5.17 4.17 6.64
C VAL A 118 -5.45 3.90 5.17
N HIS A 119 -5.73 4.90 4.34
CA HIS A 119 -6.12 4.66 2.94
C HIS A 119 -4.94 4.33 2.02
N THR A 120 -3.79 4.98 2.20
CA THR A 120 -2.57 4.67 1.42
C THR A 120 -1.86 3.39 1.90
N ASN A 121 -2.27 2.82 3.03
CA ASN A 121 -1.65 1.63 3.62
C ASN A 121 -0.11 1.72 3.79
N ASN A 122 0.40 2.93 4.05
CA ASN A 122 1.83 3.19 4.21
C ASN A 122 2.45 2.41 5.37
N ILE A 123 1.65 2.08 6.39
CA ILE A 123 2.10 1.27 7.54
C ILE A 123 2.57 -0.11 7.07
N THR A 124 1.92 -0.72 6.08
CA THR A 124 2.35 -2.01 5.51
C THR A 124 3.76 -1.91 4.90
N MET A 125 4.11 -0.79 4.26
CA MET A 125 5.47 -0.61 3.72
C MET A 125 6.51 -0.51 4.84
N VAL A 126 6.21 0.20 5.93
CA VAL A 126 7.10 0.31 7.09
C VAL A 126 7.33 -1.06 7.70
N THR A 127 6.26 -1.80 7.99
CA THR A 127 6.36 -3.11 8.64
C THR A 127 7.02 -4.15 7.74
N LEU A 128 6.81 -4.10 6.42
CA LEU A 128 7.54 -4.95 5.47
C LEU A 128 9.06 -4.70 5.51
N LEU A 129 9.49 -3.42 5.60
CA LEU A 129 10.90 -3.10 5.77
C LEU A 129 11.44 -3.60 7.11
N VAL A 130 10.68 -3.41 8.20
CA VAL A 130 11.04 -3.94 9.53
C VAL A 130 11.22 -5.47 9.47
N THR A 131 10.29 -6.20 8.88
CA THR A 131 10.37 -7.65 8.71
C THR A 131 11.60 -8.04 7.88
N THR A 132 11.84 -7.38 6.74
CA THR A 132 12.98 -7.68 5.86
C THR A 132 14.33 -7.43 6.54
N LEU A 133 14.49 -6.30 7.22
CA LEU A 133 15.71 -5.97 7.98
C LEU A 133 15.92 -6.94 9.14
N THR A 134 14.84 -7.32 9.84
CA THR A 134 14.91 -8.29 10.94
C THR A 134 15.28 -9.68 10.44
N LEU A 135 14.74 -10.13 9.31
CA LEU A 135 15.09 -11.41 8.68
C LEU A 135 16.54 -11.43 8.21
N THR A 136 17.04 -10.31 7.70
CA THR A 136 18.46 -10.18 7.31
C THR A 136 19.35 -10.29 8.54
N LEU A 137 19.02 -9.59 9.63
CA LEU A 137 19.75 -9.68 10.89
C LEU A 137 19.71 -11.11 11.46
N LEU A 138 18.55 -11.76 11.39
CA LEU A 138 18.37 -13.16 11.78
C LEU A 138 19.25 -14.09 10.94
N ALA A 139 19.29 -13.91 9.63
CA ALA A 139 20.12 -14.70 8.73
C ALA A 139 21.62 -14.53 9.06
N VAL A 140 22.06 -13.30 9.34
CA VAL A 140 23.44 -13.01 9.75
C VAL A 140 23.79 -13.67 11.08
N GLU A 141 22.92 -13.56 12.09
CA GLU A 141 23.10 -14.22 13.39
C GLU A 141 23.21 -15.75 13.23
N ARG A 142 22.36 -16.35 12.40
CA ARG A 142 22.40 -17.80 12.12
C ARG A 142 23.63 -18.20 11.35
N TYR A 143 24.04 -17.42 10.37
CA TYR A 143 25.27 -17.64 9.61
C TYR A 143 26.50 -17.64 10.52
N HIS A 144 26.62 -16.64 11.40
CA HIS A 144 27.74 -16.57 12.34
C HIS A 144 27.76 -17.74 13.33
N ALA A 145 26.60 -18.14 13.85
CA ALA A 145 26.50 -19.29 14.76
C ALA A 145 26.93 -20.61 14.10
N MET A 146 26.65 -20.78 12.80
CA MET A 146 27.00 -22.01 12.06
C MET A 146 28.47 -22.04 11.62
N VAL A 147 29.01 -20.91 11.15
CA VAL A 147 30.34 -20.88 10.51
C VAL A 147 31.47 -20.62 11.50
N LYS A 148 31.23 -19.86 12.57
CA LYS A 148 32.29 -19.45 13.51
C LYS A 148 31.92 -19.73 14.98
N PRO A 149 31.85 -21.01 15.39
CA PRO A 149 31.46 -21.39 16.76
C PRO A 149 32.39 -20.84 17.86
N LEU A 150 33.63 -20.46 17.53
CA LEU A 150 34.64 -19.99 18.49
C LEU A 150 34.75 -18.46 18.63
N ILE A 151 34.05 -17.67 17.79
CA ILE A 151 34.04 -16.21 17.89
C ILE A 151 32.76 -15.76 18.58
N ILE A 152 32.62 -16.11 19.86
CA ILE A 152 31.48 -15.72 20.71
C ILE A 152 31.32 -14.20 20.79
N SER A 153 32.41 -13.44 20.62
CA SER A 153 32.46 -11.98 20.75
C SER A 153 31.67 -11.20 19.68
N ARG A 154 31.29 -11.81 18.56
CA ARG A 154 30.53 -11.14 17.48
C ARG A 154 29.02 -11.38 17.54
N ARG A 155 28.55 -12.17 18.50
CA ARG A 155 27.13 -12.43 18.67
C ARG A 155 26.46 -11.20 19.28
N ILE A 156 25.31 -10.80 18.75
CA ILE A 156 24.55 -9.70 19.35
C ILE A 156 24.16 -10.10 20.78
N ALA A 157 24.72 -9.38 21.75
CA ALA A 157 24.40 -9.57 23.15
C ALA A 157 22.91 -9.28 23.39
N THR A 158 22.27 -10.11 24.21
CA THR A 158 20.84 -10.00 24.52
C THR A 158 20.46 -8.65 25.14
N GLU A 159 21.42 -7.97 25.76
CA GLU A 159 21.27 -6.61 26.30
C GLU A 159 21.21 -5.52 25.21
N ASN A 160 21.87 -5.74 24.07
CA ASN A 160 21.94 -4.77 22.98
C ASN A 160 20.84 -4.95 21.93
N ILE A 161 20.11 -6.07 21.95
CA ILE A 161 19.11 -6.37 20.92
C ILE A 161 17.97 -5.35 20.86
N ALA A 162 17.61 -4.75 21.99
CA ALA A 162 16.61 -3.69 22.04
C ALA A 162 17.02 -2.47 21.19
N TYR A 163 18.30 -2.10 21.22
CA TYR A 163 18.84 -1.02 20.38
C TYR A 163 18.82 -1.37 18.90
N PHE A 164 19.16 -2.62 18.53
CA PHE A 164 19.06 -3.07 17.14
C PHE A 164 17.61 -3.05 16.63
N ILE A 165 16.66 -3.53 17.44
CA ILE A 165 15.24 -3.48 17.09
C ILE A 165 14.80 -2.03 16.91
N ALA A 166 15.08 -1.15 17.87
CA ALA A 166 14.75 0.27 17.77
C ALA A 166 15.36 0.91 16.51
N GLY A 167 16.62 0.59 16.19
CA GLY A 167 17.29 1.04 14.97
C GLY A 167 16.58 0.58 13.70
N ILE A 168 16.14 -0.69 13.63
CA ILE A 168 15.38 -1.22 12.50
C ILE A 168 14.08 -0.43 12.28
N TRP A 169 13.33 -0.16 13.35
CA TRP A 169 12.10 0.61 13.27
C TRP A 169 12.36 2.05 12.78
N LEU A 170 13.38 2.72 13.33
CA LEU A 170 13.74 4.08 12.93
C LEU A 170 14.17 4.15 11.45
N VAL A 171 15.00 3.21 11.00
CA VAL A 171 15.44 3.13 9.60
C VAL A 171 14.26 2.88 8.67
N ALA A 172 13.38 1.93 9.01
CA ALA A 172 12.19 1.64 8.22
C ALA A 172 11.27 2.87 8.09
N ILE A 173 11.01 3.57 9.20
CA ILE A 173 10.20 4.79 9.19
C ILE A 173 10.87 5.88 8.35
N ALA A 174 12.17 6.11 8.52
CA ALA A 174 12.91 7.11 7.77
C ALA A 174 12.85 6.86 6.25
N MET A 175 12.96 5.61 5.81
CA MET A 175 12.89 5.24 4.39
C MET A 175 11.50 5.43 3.78
N VAL A 176 10.42 5.23 4.55
CA VAL A 176 9.04 5.38 4.06
C VAL A 176 8.54 6.83 4.21
N THR A 177 9.14 7.64 5.10
CA THR A 177 8.81 9.06 5.31
C THR A 177 8.58 9.86 4.01
N PRO A 178 9.43 9.82 2.97
CA PRO A 178 9.20 10.58 1.74
C PRO A 178 7.89 10.20 1.02
N LEU A 179 7.42 8.94 1.16
CA LEU A 179 6.14 8.50 0.61
C LEU A 179 4.93 9.09 1.35
N PHE A 180 5.07 9.45 2.63
CA PHE A 180 4.00 10.12 3.39
C PHE A 180 3.81 11.58 2.97
N VAL A 181 4.88 12.22 2.49
CA VAL A 181 4.87 13.64 2.10
C VAL A 181 4.26 13.84 0.72
N SER A 182 4.35 12.85 -0.16
CA SER A 182 3.85 12.93 -1.54
C SER A 182 2.34 12.65 -1.70
N VAL A 183 1.62 12.35 -0.61
CA VAL A 183 0.18 12.06 -0.64
C VAL A 183 -0.59 13.15 0.10
N ASP A 184 -1.52 13.83 -0.57
CA ASP A 184 -2.43 14.79 0.06
C ASP A 184 -3.88 14.54 -0.36
N LEU A 185 -4.79 14.95 0.53
CA LEU A 185 -6.23 14.86 0.29
C LEU A 185 -6.64 15.96 -0.69
N HIS A 186 -7.30 15.60 -1.80
CA HIS A 186 -7.72 16.58 -2.80
C HIS A 186 -8.85 17.47 -2.22
N PRO A 187 -8.72 18.80 -2.19
CA PRO A 187 -9.64 19.68 -1.46
C PRO A 187 -11.06 19.76 -2.05
N ASN A 188 -11.25 19.38 -3.32
CA ASN A 188 -12.51 19.53 -4.06
C ASN A 188 -13.26 18.21 -4.35
N SER A 189 -12.79 17.06 -3.87
CA SER A 189 -13.53 15.79 -4.01
C SER A 189 -13.79 15.20 -2.64
N LYS A 190 -15.07 15.00 -2.31
CA LYS A 190 -15.53 14.40 -1.04
C LYS A 190 -14.95 12.99 -0.90
N GLY A 191 -13.81 12.87 -0.21
CA GLY A 191 -13.24 11.58 0.18
C GLY A 191 -12.40 10.85 -0.88
N LEU A 192 -11.74 11.56 -1.81
CA LEU A 192 -10.77 10.91 -2.71
C LEU A 192 -9.33 11.23 -2.28
N CYS A 193 -8.58 10.20 -1.90
CA CYS A 193 -7.15 10.26 -1.65
C CYS A 193 -6.38 10.12 -2.97
N SER A 194 -5.72 11.18 -3.42
CA SER A 194 -4.85 11.12 -4.60
C SER A 194 -3.40 11.34 -4.21
N LEU A 195 -2.47 10.71 -4.93
CA LEU A 195 -1.08 11.14 -4.90
C LEU A 195 -1.04 12.60 -5.36
N VAL A 196 -0.26 13.45 -4.69
CA VAL A 196 0.09 14.75 -5.27
C VAL A 196 1.04 14.46 -6.41
N THR A 197 0.50 14.17 -7.59
CA THR A 197 1.27 14.33 -8.81
C THR A 197 1.57 15.82 -8.89
N SER A 198 2.82 16.16 -8.64
CA SER A 198 3.40 17.48 -8.88
C SER A 198 3.18 17.87 -10.35
N SER A 199 2.02 18.44 -10.64
CA SER A 199 1.64 19.13 -11.87
C SER A 199 0.54 20.08 -11.43
N MET A 200 0.73 21.38 -11.28
CA MET A 200 1.68 22.29 -11.91
C MET A 200 2.13 23.37 -10.92
N ARG A 201 3.42 23.71 -11.01
CA ARG A 201 3.90 25.08 -10.80
C ARG A 201 3.52 25.90 -12.03
#